data_AF-A0A947FG73-F1
#
_entry.id   AF-A0A947FG73-F1
#
_cell.length_a   1.000
_cell.length_b   1.000
_cell.length_c   1.000
_cell.angle_alpha   90.00
_cell.angle_beta   90.00
_cell.angle_gamma   90.00
#
_symmetry.space_group_name_H-M   'P 1'
#
loop_
_entity.id
_entity.type
_entity.pdbx_description
1 polymer ?
#
loop_
_entity_poly.entity_id
_entity_poly.type
_entity_poly.pdbx_seq_one_letter_code
_entity_poly.pdbx_strand_id
1 'polypeptide(L)'
;MAMFELRDECILCRGSAFHPVWRGRFDDPDVSRFLRQFHYSSDLGCLTRQDFNLVQCAGCGMRFHQRILAPDWIDRLYSEWIDSRQIEAFEKNVADTDVARAAYEQVRQDIK
;
A
#
# COMPACT_ATOMS: atom_id res chain seq x y z
N MET A 1 -15.46 -8.63 -0.28
CA MET A 1 -14.16 -9.15 -0.78
C MET A 1 -13.68 -8.20 -1.86
N ALA A 2 -12.45 -7.71 -1.75
CA ALA A 2 -11.89 -6.70 -2.64
C ALA A 2 -11.67 -7.22 -4.06
N MET A 3 -11.83 -6.34 -5.05
CA MET A 3 -11.53 -6.64 -6.46
C MET A 3 -10.21 -6.02 -6.87
N PHE A 4 -9.47 -6.75 -7.70
CA PHE A 4 -8.17 -6.36 -8.20
C PHE A 4 -8.13 -6.39 -9.72
N GLU A 5 -7.37 -5.46 -10.28
CA GLU A 5 -6.97 -5.46 -11.68
C GLU A 5 -5.52 -5.92 -11.78
N LEU A 6 -5.24 -6.70 -12.84
CA LEU A 6 -3.89 -7.09 -13.19
C LEU A 6 -3.30 -6.02 -14.11
N ARG A 7 -2.12 -5.54 -13.76
CA ARG A 7 -1.32 -4.70 -14.61
C ARG A 7 -0.34 -5.56 -15.41
N ASP A 8 -0.56 -5.63 -16.71
CA ASP A 8 0.25 -6.34 -17.70
C ASP A 8 1.33 -5.46 -18.35
N GLU A 9 1.26 -4.14 -18.16
CA GLU A 9 2.24 -3.16 -18.63
C GLU A 9 2.94 -2.39 -17.50
N CYS A 10 4.23 -2.11 -17.65
CA CYS A 10 4.95 -1.23 -16.75
C CYS A 10 4.33 0.18 -16.75
N ILE A 11 4.07 0.71 -15.55
CA ILE A 11 3.53 2.07 -15.36
C ILE A 11 4.40 3.19 -15.93
N LEU A 12 5.70 2.92 -16.16
CA LEU A 12 6.65 3.93 -16.61
C LEU A 12 7.06 3.74 -18.08
N CYS A 13 7.46 2.53 -18.49
CA CYS A 13 7.97 2.29 -19.85
C CYS A 13 7.05 1.45 -20.73
N ARG A 14 5.86 1.06 -20.25
CA ARG A 14 4.90 0.19 -20.97
C ARG A 14 5.39 -1.21 -21.34
N GLY A 15 6.61 -1.60 -20.94
CA GLY A 15 7.12 -2.96 -21.14
C GLY A 15 6.34 -4.01 -20.31
N SER A 16 6.25 -5.24 -20.81
CA SER A 16 5.45 -6.32 -20.22
C SER A 16 6.27 -7.46 -19.58
N ALA A 17 7.60 -7.32 -19.55
CA ALA A 17 8.49 -8.30 -18.92
C ALA A 17 8.78 -7.92 -17.46
N PHE A 18 8.43 -8.80 -16.53
CA PHE A 18 8.54 -8.58 -15.09
C PHE A 18 9.22 -9.74 -14.36
N HIS A 19 10.00 -9.42 -13.33
CA HIS A 19 10.57 -10.38 -12.39
C HIS A 19 9.90 -10.23 -11.02
N PRO A 20 9.44 -11.32 -10.37
CA PRO A 20 8.86 -11.25 -9.04
C PRO A 20 9.94 -10.88 -8.01
N VAL A 21 9.63 -9.90 -7.17
CA VAL A 21 10.47 -9.46 -6.04
C VAL A 21 9.93 -10.04 -4.75
N TRP A 22 8.61 -9.96 -4.56
CA TRP A 22 7.94 -10.47 -3.37
C TRP A 22 6.50 -10.85 -3.68
N ARG A 23 6.03 -11.98 -3.15
CA ARG A 23 4.71 -12.55 -3.40
C ARG A 23 4.21 -13.27 -2.17
N GLY A 24 2.90 -13.29 -1.99
CA GLY A 24 2.25 -13.93 -0.85
C GLY A 24 0.78 -13.57 -0.80
N ARG A 25 0.17 -13.80 0.36
CA ARG A 25 -1.24 -13.50 0.60
C ARG A 25 -1.40 -12.45 1.68
N PHE A 26 -2.46 -11.67 1.58
CA PHE A 26 -2.78 -10.68 2.59
C PHE A 26 -3.19 -11.30 3.94
N ASP A 27 -3.70 -12.54 3.94
CA ASP A 27 -4.06 -13.29 5.15
C ASP A 27 -2.89 -14.08 5.77
N ASP A 28 -1.67 -13.99 5.21
CA ASP A 28 -0.48 -14.52 5.86
C ASP A 28 -0.26 -13.78 7.20
N PRO A 29 -0.03 -14.49 8.34
CA PRO A 29 -0.01 -13.87 9.66
C PRO A 29 0.96 -12.70 9.80
N ASP A 30 2.15 -12.80 9.22
CA ASP A 30 3.17 -11.75 9.26
C ASP A 30 2.78 -10.54 8.41
N VAL A 31 2.21 -10.76 7.22
CA VAL A 31 1.72 -9.70 6.33
C VAL A 31 0.55 -8.96 6.97
N SER A 32 -0.45 -9.70 7.43
CA SER A 32 -1.61 -9.16 8.14
C SER A 32 -1.21 -8.38 9.39
N ARG A 33 -0.24 -8.88 10.18
CA ARG A 33 0.28 -8.17 11.36
C ARG A 33 1.00 -6.88 11.00
N PHE A 34 1.79 -6.88 9.93
CA PHE A 34 2.46 -5.68 9.43
C PHE A 34 1.45 -4.64 8.92
N LEU A 35 0.47 -5.05 8.12
CA LEU A 35 -0.55 -4.14 7.58
C LEU A 35 -1.38 -3.45 8.66
N ARG A 36 -1.68 -4.13 9.77
CA ARG A 36 -2.38 -3.55 10.92
C ARG A 36 -1.67 -2.36 11.58
N GLN A 37 -0.40 -2.10 11.24
CA GLN A 37 0.36 -0.97 11.74
C GLN A 37 0.07 0.33 10.97
N PHE A 38 -0.61 0.24 9.82
CA PHE A 38 -0.88 1.39 8.95
C PHE A 38 -2.31 1.91 9.14
N HIS A 39 -2.49 3.21 8.91
CA HIS A 39 -3.75 3.93 9.16
C HIS A 39 -4.88 3.67 8.15
N TYR A 40 -4.63 2.82 7.15
CA TYR A 40 -5.58 2.40 6.11
C TYR A 40 -5.96 0.92 6.25
N SER A 41 -5.85 0.37 7.46
CA SER A 41 -6.03 -1.07 7.75
C SER A 41 -7.31 -1.39 8.54
N SER A 42 -8.25 -0.44 8.61
CA SER A 42 -9.52 -0.57 9.33
C SER A 42 -10.39 -1.75 8.88
N ASP A 43 -10.36 -2.13 7.59
CA ASP A 43 -11.02 -3.34 7.08
C ASP A 43 -10.09 -4.20 6.21
N LEU A 44 -9.14 -4.89 6.85
CA LEU A 44 -8.35 -5.94 6.18
C LEU A 44 -9.17 -7.19 5.83
N GLY A 45 -10.39 -7.34 6.37
CA GLY A 45 -11.23 -8.50 6.16
C GLY A 45 -11.58 -8.69 4.68
N CYS A 46 -11.76 -7.59 3.95
CA CYS A 46 -12.02 -7.62 2.52
C CYS A 46 -10.84 -8.15 1.67
N LEU A 47 -9.60 -8.10 2.18
CA LEU A 47 -8.38 -8.59 1.52
C LEU A 47 -8.09 -10.06 1.81
N THR A 48 -8.87 -10.69 2.69
CA THR A 48 -8.69 -12.10 3.07
C THR A 48 -8.65 -12.99 1.83
N ARG A 49 -7.68 -13.90 1.78
CA ARG A 49 -7.41 -14.82 0.66
C ARG A 49 -7.00 -14.18 -0.66
N GLN A 50 -6.75 -12.87 -0.70
CA GLN A 50 -6.23 -12.20 -1.89
C GLN A 50 -4.71 -12.30 -1.94
N ASP A 51 -4.18 -12.54 -3.14
CA ASP A 51 -2.74 -12.56 -3.39
C ASP A 51 -2.22 -11.15 -3.69
N PHE A 52 -0.97 -10.89 -3.33
CA PHE A 52 -0.20 -9.75 -3.81
C PHE A 52 1.03 -10.22 -4.58
N ASN A 53 1.48 -9.39 -5.52
CA ASN A 53 2.70 -9.62 -6.27
C ASN A 53 3.42 -8.29 -6.50
N LEU A 54 4.57 -8.11 -5.87
CA LEU A 54 5.50 -7.01 -6.12
C LEU A 54 6.49 -7.48 -7.18
N VAL A 55 6.55 -6.76 -8.30
CA VAL A 55 7.40 -7.11 -9.43
C VAL A 55 8.35 -5.98 -9.79
N GLN A 56 9.44 -6.31 -10.48
CA GLN A 56 10.39 -5.35 -11.06
C GLN A 56 10.36 -5.47 -12.59
N CYS A 57 10.22 -4.35 -13.28
CA CYS A 57 10.29 -4.29 -14.74
C CYS A 57 11.69 -4.60 -15.24
N ALA A 58 11.81 -5.53 -16.20
CA ALA A 58 13.08 -5.88 -16.82
C ALA A 58 13.64 -4.74 -17.70
N GLY A 59 12.76 -3.90 -18.28
CA GLY A 59 13.16 -2.82 -19.19
C GLY A 59 13.70 -1.58 -18.46
N CYS A 60 12.99 -1.08 -17.44
CA CYS A 60 13.37 0.17 -16.76
C CYS A 60 13.69 0.01 -15.26
N GLY A 61 13.59 -1.19 -14.70
CA GLY A 61 13.86 -1.44 -13.29
C GLY A 61 12.79 -0.96 -12.31
N MET A 62 11.70 -0.34 -12.78
CA MET A 62 10.62 0.13 -11.90
C MET A 62 9.99 -1.03 -11.12
N ARG A 63 9.79 -0.83 -9.81
CA ARG A 63 9.11 -1.79 -8.93
C ARG A 63 7.69 -1.34 -8.65
N PHE A 64 6.73 -2.26 -8.76
CA PHE A 64 5.32 -1.96 -8.53
C PHE A 64 4.52 -3.22 -8.16
N HIS A 65 3.38 -3.03 -7.49
CA HIS A 65 2.43 -4.11 -7.29
C HIS A 65 1.69 -4.41 -8.60
N GLN A 66 1.81 -5.64 -9.07
CA GLN A 66 1.20 -6.09 -10.33
C GLN A 66 -0.32 -6.23 -10.22
N ARG A 67 -0.81 -6.57 -9.03
CA ARG A 67 -2.23 -6.58 -8.70
C ARG A 67 -2.54 -5.32 -7.91
N ILE A 68 -3.40 -4.45 -8.45
CA ILE A 68 -3.87 -3.24 -7.78
C ILE A 68 -5.36 -3.34 -7.53
N LEU A 69 -5.87 -2.62 -6.53
CA LEU A 69 -7.31 -2.52 -6.33
C LEU A 69 -7.98 -1.95 -7.58
N ALA A 70 -9.13 -2.50 -7.95
CA ALA A 70 -9.97 -1.91 -8.98
C ALA A 70 -10.40 -0.50 -8.56
N PRO A 71 -10.69 0.42 -9.50
CA PRO A 71 -11.01 1.82 -9.20
C PRO A 71 -12.02 2.02 -8.06
N ASP A 72 -13.15 1.31 -8.09
CA ASP A 72 -14.19 1.38 -7.06
C ASP A 72 -13.69 0.98 -5.66
N TRP A 73 -12.66 0.13 -5.57
CA TRP A 73 -12.04 -0.27 -4.30
C TRP A 73 -10.92 0.67 -3.85
N ILE A 74 -10.28 1.37 -4.78
CA ILE A 74 -9.38 2.49 -4.45
C ILE A 74 -10.18 3.60 -3.79
N ASP A 75 -11.34 3.95 -4.35
CA ASP A 75 -12.20 5.00 -3.77
C ASP A 75 -12.65 4.63 -2.36
N ARG A 76 -13.02 3.37 -2.11
CA ARG A 76 -13.37 2.88 -0.76
C ARG A 76 -12.19 2.90 0.20
N LEU A 77 -10.99 2.53 -0.24
CA LEU A 77 -9.79 2.63 0.57
C LEU A 77 -9.57 4.06 1.07
N TYR A 78 -9.70 5.05 0.20
CA TYR A 78 -9.42 6.46 0.54
C TYR A 78 -10.59 7.21 1.17
N SER A 79 -11.82 6.68 1.10
CA SER A 79 -13.02 7.33 1.67
C SER A 79 -13.56 6.64 2.93
N GLU A 80 -13.49 5.32 3.00
CA GLU A 80 -14.10 4.53 4.06
C GLU A 80 -13.06 3.91 5.01
N TRP A 81 -11.85 3.63 4.52
CA TRP A 81 -10.84 2.92 5.34
C TRP A 81 -9.83 3.83 6.02
N ILE A 82 -9.85 5.12 5.69
CA ILE A 82 -9.08 6.15 6.40
C ILE A 82 -9.90 6.59 7.62
N ASP A 83 -9.50 6.12 8.79
CA ASP A 83 -10.07 6.54 10.08
C ASP A 83 -9.14 7.57 10.73
N SER A 84 -9.68 8.74 11.09
CA SER A 84 -8.97 9.79 11.81
C SER A 84 -8.26 9.28 13.06
N ARG A 85 -8.84 8.31 13.78
CA ARG A 85 -8.23 7.68 14.95
C ARG A 85 -7.03 6.82 14.59
N GLN A 86 -7.05 6.19 13.43
CA GLN A 86 -5.94 5.42 12.91
C GLN A 86 -4.83 6.34 12.37
N ILE A 87 -5.18 7.49 11.79
CA ILE A 87 -4.21 8.55 11.45
C ILE A 87 -3.48 9.01 12.72
N GLU A 88 -4.21 9.37 13.78
CA GLU A 88 -3.62 9.81 15.04
C GLU A 88 -2.74 8.73 15.69
N ALA A 89 -3.16 7.46 15.63
CA ALA A 89 -2.37 6.34 16.15
C ALA A 89 -1.09 6.09 15.32
N PHE A 90 -1.18 6.19 14.00
CA PHE A 90 -0.01 6.10 13.12
C PHE A 90 0.95 7.27 13.36
N GLU A 91 0.46 8.50 13.44
CA GLU A 91 1.26 9.70 13.74
C GLU A 91 1.98 9.55 15.09
N LYS A 92 1.32 9.03 16.14
CA LYS A 92 1.96 8.78 17.44
C LYS A 92 3.08 7.74 17.37
N ASN A 93 2.91 6.68 16.57
CA ASN A 93 3.93 5.63 16.40
C ASN A 93 5.09 6.06 15.49
N VAL A 94 4.84 6.91 14.49
CA VAL A 94 5.88 7.48 13.61
C VAL A 94 6.67 8.58 14.32
N ALA A 95 6.00 9.39 15.14
CA ALA A 95 6.62 10.45 15.94
C ALA A 95 7.65 9.93 16.96
N ASP A 96 7.67 8.63 17.24
CA ASP A 96 8.61 7.99 18.16
C ASP A 96 9.96 7.62 17.50
N THR A 97 10.14 7.98 16.22
CA THR A 97 11.48 8.05 15.60
C THR A 97 11.79 9.51 15.28
N ASP A 98 12.77 10.09 15.99
CA ASP A 98 13.11 11.52 15.89
C ASP A 98 13.36 12.00 14.45
N VAL A 99 13.82 11.10 13.58
CA VAL A 99 14.06 11.36 12.16
C VAL A 99 12.76 11.49 11.34
N ALA A 100 11.74 10.69 11.65
CA ALA A 100 10.49 10.68 10.89
C ALA A 100 9.56 11.85 11.28
N ARG A 101 9.60 12.28 12.54
CA ARG A 101 8.83 13.44 13.04
C ARG A 101 9.22 14.73 12.33
N ALA A 102 10.53 15.03 12.25
CA ALA A 102 11.03 16.25 11.60
C ALA A 102 10.68 16.29 10.10
N ALA A 103 10.79 15.14 9.42
CA ALA A 103 10.43 15.03 8.01
C ALA A 103 8.91 15.20 7.77
N TYR A 104 8.07 14.63 8.64
CA TYR A 104 6.60 14.75 8.55
C TYR A 104 6.12 16.19 8.82
N GLU A 105 6.67 16.84 9.84
CA GLU A 105 6.33 18.23 10.18
C GLU A 105 6.70 19.22 9.07
N GLN A 106 7.84 19.01 8.41
CA GLN A 106 8.25 19.82 7.26
C GLN A 106 7.27 19.67 6.09
N VAL A 107 6.94 18.45 5.70
CA VAL A 107 5.99 18.19 4.59
C VAL A 107 4.60 18.76 4.90
N ARG A 108 4.14 18.67 6.14
CA ARG A 108 2.85 19.24 6.56
C ARG A 108 2.80 20.76 6.45
N GLN A 109 3.92 21.45 6.68
CA GLN A 109 4.00 22.91 6.52
C GLN A 109 4.00 23.33 5.05
N ASP A 110 4.58 22.51 4.18
CA ASP A 110 4.70 22.79 2.74
C ASP A 110 3.40 22.54 1.94
N ILE A 111 2.39 21.90 2.54
CA ILE A 111 1.09 21.57 1.91
C ILE A 111 0.01 22.66 2.17
N LYS A 112 0.38 23.80 2.79
CA LYS A 112 -0.53 24.94 2.96
C LYS A 112 -0.48 25.94 1.81
#